data_AF-A0A565C8J4-F1
#
_entry.id   AF-A0A565C8J4-F1
#
_cell.length_a   1.000
_cell.length_b   1.000
_cell.length_c   1.000
_cell.angle_alpha   90.00
_cell.angle_beta   90.00
_cell.angle_gamma   90.00
#
_symmetry.space_group_name_H-M   'P 1'
#
loop_
_entity.id
_entity.type
_entity.pdbx_description
1 polymer ?
#
loop_
_entity_poly.entity_id
_entity_poly.type
_entity_poly.pdbx_seq_one_letter_code
_entity_poly.pdbx_strand_id
1 'polypeptide(L)'
;MSDSDSDGPPEEYTQEQAKLEDAALRKIQRESIARAAREKKERRKRLAEKLTPRKSRKVETFEDVEEQEPEEQEQPEEEDSESLAKKGFLSQNIIDFLAKGQKKKFASDSEEEEVKEEIPRKKKEKSSGIETVIYREIPPPACTEGASDFLKKRKAQVPRSSSVLKKSGQAVTGAALANKRLQRK
;
A
#
# COMPACT_ATOMS: atom_id res chain seq x y z
N MET A 1 -35.38 37.48 26.99
CA MET A 1 -34.27 37.47 26.02
C MET A 1 -34.42 36.16 25.28
N SER A 2 -34.95 36.19 24.05
CA SER A 2 -35.25 34.98 23.28
C SER A 2 -33.99 34.51 22.57
N ASP A 3 -33.56 33.29 22.87
CA ASP A 3 -32.55 32.55 22.10
C ASP A 3 -33.24 32.02 20.83
N SER A 4 -33.00 32.69 19.70
CA SER A 4 -33.35 32.17 18.37
C SER A 4 -32.36 31.10 17.98
N ASP A 5 -32.68 29.84 18.29
CA ASP A 5 -32.08 28.66 17.68
C ASP A 5 -32.43 28.66 16.18
N SER A 6 -31.59 29.33 15.39
CA SER A 6 -31.64 29.30 13.93
C SER A 6 -31.00 27.99 13.44
N ASP A 7 -31.67 26.87 13.68
CA ASP A 7 -31.44 25.60 13.00
C ASP A 7 -32.01 25.70 11.58
N GLY A 8 -31.39 26.56 10.77
CA GLY A 8 -31.73 26.72 9.36
C GLY A 8 -31.28 25.48 8.59
N PRO A 9 -32.10 24.95 7.66
CA PRO A 9 -31.72 23.80 6.83
C PRO A 9 -30.42 24.11 6.06
N PRO A 10 -29.59 23.10 5.76
CA PRO A 10 -28.35 23.30 5.03
C PRO A 10 -28.64 23.99 3.70
N GLU A 11 -27.79 24.95 3.33
CA GLU A 11 -27.89 25.68 2.07
C GLU A 11 -28.08 24.70 0.91
N GLU A 12 -29.19 24.84 0.17
CA GLU A 12 -29.51 23.98 -0.96
C GLU A 12 -28.49 24.24 -2.08
N TYR A 13 -27.48 23.37 -2.15
CA TYR A 13 -26.46 23.45 -3.18
C TYR A 13 -27.11 23.20 -4.55
N THR A 14 -27.02 24.16 -5.46
CA THR A 14 -27.59 23.98 -6.79
C THR A 14 -26.87 22.86 -7.51
N GLN A 15 -27.60 22.05 -8.28
CA GLN A 15 -27.06 20.87 -8.96
C GLN A 15 -25.88 21.20 -9.89
N GLU A 16 -25.86 22.42 -10.43
CA GLU A 16 -24.77 22.91 -11.28
C GLU A 16 -23.49 23.17 -10.49
N GLN A 17 -23.60 23.79 -9.31
CA GLN A 17 -22.46 24.00 -8.43
C GLN A 17 -21.87 22.66 -7.97
N ALA A 18 -22.72 21.67 -7.64
CA ALA A 18 -22.25 20.33 -7.24
C ALA A 18 -21.40 19.66 -8.33
N LYS A 19 -21.82 19.79 -9.59
CA LYS A 19 -21.09 19.25 -10.74
C LYS A 19 -19.73 19.93 -10.94
N LEU A 20 -19.67 21.25 -10.73
CA LEU A 20 -18.42 22.01 -10.85
C LEU A 20 -17.41 21.62 -9.78
N GLU A 21 -17.86 21.49 -8.52
CA GLU A 21 -16.99 21.04 -7.43
C GLU A 21 -16.49 19.61 -7.62
N ASP A 22 -17.36 18.69 -8.03
CA ASP A 22 -16.96 17.30 -8.27
C ASP A 22 -15.94 17.20 -9.42
N ALA A 23 -16.12 18.01 -10.48
CA ALA A 23 -15.14 18.10 -11.56
C ALA A 23 -13.78 18.63 -11.07
N ALA A 24 -13.78 19.65 -10.19
CA ALA A 24 -12.56 20.18 -9.59
C ALA A 24 -11.85 19.15 -8.70
N LEU A 25 -12.61 18.42 -7.86
CA LEU A 25 -12.06 17.36 -7.02
C LEU A 25 -11.44 16.23 -7.85
N ARG A 26 -12.12 15.79 -8.91
CA ARG A 26 -11.58 14.77 -9.82
C ARG A 26 -10.30 15.23 -10.51
N LYS A 27 -10.21 16.51 -10.88
CA LYS A 27 -8.99 17.08 -11.49
C LYS A 27 -7.82 17.02 -10.50
N ILE A 28 -8.03 17.47 -9.26
CA ILE A 28 -7.01 17.43 -8.21
C ILE A 28 -6.53 16.00 -7.93
N GLN A 29 -7.46 15.03 -7.86
CA GLN A 29 -7.12 13.62 -7.66
C GLN A 29 -6.26 13.06 -8.80
N ARG A 30 -6.62 13.36 -10.06
CA ARG A 30 -5.85 12.92 -11.23
C ARG A 30 -4.44 13.50 -11.22
N GLU A 31 -4.32 14.79 -10.91
CA GLU A 31 -3.02 15.47 -10.81
C GLU A 31 -2.16 14.91 -9.67
N SER A 32 -2.75 14.61 -8.51
CA SER A 32 -2.01 14.04 -7.37
C SER A 32 -1.47 12.65 -7.69
N ILE A 33 -2.29 11.78 -8.30
CA ILE A 33 -1.89 10.45 -8.74
C ILE A 33 -0.78 10.55 -9.78
N ALA A 34 -0.90 11.45 -10.75
CA ALA A 34 0.12 11.67 -11.78
C ALA A 34 1.45 12.15 -11.18
N ARG A 35 1.40 13.06 -10.19
CA ARG A 35 2.59 13.54 -9.47
C ARG A 35 3.27 12.41 -8.69
N ALA A 36 2.51 11.65 -7.92
CA ALA A 36 3.03 10.51 -7.16
C ALA A 36 3.66 9.44 -8.07
N ALA A 37 3.06 9.19 -9.24
CA ALA A 37 3.61 8.26 -10.22
C ALA A 37 4.96 8.74 -10.80
N ARG A 38 5.10 10.03 -11.09
CA ARG A 38 6.36 10.64 -11.56
C ARG A 38 7.45 10.57 -10.50
N GLU A 39 7.13 10.94 -9.27
CA GLU A 39 8.07 10.89 -8.14
C GLU A 39 8.55 9.46 -7.87
N LYS A 40 7.63 8.48 -7.89
CA LYS A 40 7.98 7.06 -7.73
C LYS A 40 8.89 6.57 -8.84
N LYS A 41 8.67 6.99 -10.09
CA LYS A 41 9.55 6.68 -11.23
C LYS A 41 10.94 7.31 -11.05
N GLU A 42 11.01 8.57 -10.65
CA GLU A 42 12.27 9.27 -10.39
C GLU A 42 13.06 8.63 -9.25
N ARG A 43 12.38 8.25 -8.16
CA ARG A 43 12.99 7.52 -7.05
C ARG A 43 13.59 6.19 -7.52
N ARG A 44 12.87 5.44 -8.37
CA ARG A 44 13.39 4.20 -8.97
C ARG A 44 14.62 4.46 -9.85
N LYS A 45 14.61 5.53 -10.66
CA LYS A 45 15.78 5.92 -11.48
C LYS A 45 17.01 6.20 -10.61
N ARG A 46 16.86 7.03 -9.57
CA ARG A 46 17.95 7.33 -8.61
C ARG A 46 18.46 6.08 -7.90
N LEU A 47 17.57 5.16 -7.51
CA LEU A 47 17.98 3.89 -6.91
C LEU A 47 18.77 3.02 -7.88
N ALA A 48 18.35 2.96 -9.15
CA ALA A 48 19.08 2.23 -10.19
C ALA A 48 20.46 2.85 -10.44
N GLU A 49 20.58 4.17 -10.51
CA GLU A 49 21.88 4.87 -10.65
C GLU A 49 22.83 4.57 -9.47
N LYS A 50 22.30 4.51 -8.24
CA LYS A 50 23.09 4.14 -7.05
C LYS A 50 23.52 2.68 -7.04
N LEU A 51 22.63 1.77 -7.48
CA LEU A 51 22.87 0.33 -7.43
C LEU A 51 23.78 -0.14 -8.58
N THR A 52 23.58 0.43 -9.76
CA THR A 52 24.41 0.20 -10.93
C THR A 52 25.02 1.53 -11.33
N PRO A 53 26.19 1.90 -10.77
CA PRO A 53 26.93 3.07 -11.24
C PRO A 53 27.34 2.81 -12.69
N ARG A 54 26.50 3.24 -13.62
CA ARG A 54 26.84 3.26 -15.03
C ARG A 54 27.94 4.29 -15.20
N LYS A 55 29.09 3.86 -15.73
CA LYS A 55 30.12 4.77 -16.25
C LYS A 55 29.38 5.74 -17.17
N SER A 56 29.31 7.02 -16.82
CA SER A 56 28.64 8.02 -17.65
C SER A 56 29.30 7.97 -19.02
N ARG A 57 28.58 7.49 -20.04
CA ARG A 57 29.01 7.63 -21.42
C ARG A 57 29.03 9.13 -21.64
N LYS A 58 30.22 9.74 -21.68
CA LYS A 58 30.39 11.14 -22.09
C LYS A 58 29.65 11.23 -23.42
N VAL A 59 28.56 11.97 -23.42
CA VAL A 59 27.90 12.35 -24.67
C VAL A 59 28.83 13.42 -25.24
N GLU A 60 29.87 12.98 -25.92
CA GLU A 60 30.50 13.80 -26.93
C GLU A 60 29.41 14.04 -27.98
N THR A 61 28.98 15.28 -28.04
CA THR A 61 28.29 15.86 -29.19
C THR A 61 29.08 15.48 -30.43
N PHE A 62 28.62 14.44 -31.13
CA PHE A 62 29.09 14.07 -32.46
C PHE A 62 28.63 15.16 -33.42
N GLU A 63 29.47 16.17 -33.63
CA GLU A 63 29.55 16.85 -34.91
C GLU A 63 30.31 15.90 -35.86
N ASP A 64 29.53 15.32 -36.78
CA ASP A 64 29.86 15.04 -38.17
C ASP A 64 31.35 15.16 -38.57
N VAL A 65 32.10 14.06 -38.53
CA VAL A 65 33.32 13.86 -39.33
C VAL A 65 33.46 12.37 -39.66
N GLU A 66 33.07 12.07 -40.90
CA GLU A 66 33.79 11.28 -41.91
C GLU A 66 34.19 9.82 -41.62
N GLU A 67 33.78 8.99 -42.57
CA GLU A 67 34.19 7.62 -42.84
C GLU A 67 35.69 7.37 -42.56
N GLN A 68 35.97 6.34 -41.76
CA GLN A 68 37.20 5.58 -41.92
C GLN A 68 36.95 4.12 -41.51
N GLU A 69 36.78 3.31 -42.55
CA GLU A 69 37.05 1.88 -42.58
C GLU A 69 38.43 1.57 -42.00
N PRO A 70 38.60 0.40 -41.38
CA PRO A 70 39.66 -0.45 -41.92
C PRO A 70 39.18 -1.88 -42.14
N GLU A 71 39.36 -2.33 -43.39
CA GLU A 71 39.59 -3.73 -43.72
C GLU A 71 40.76 -4.24 -42.87
N GLU A 72 40.69 -5.49 -42.40
CA GLU A 72 41.73 -6.50 -42.65
C GLU A 72 41.35 -7.86 -42.04
N GLN A 73 41.21 -8.81 -42.96
CA GLN A 73 41.82 -10.15 -42.97
C GLN A 73 41.15 -11.33 -42.22
N GLU A 74 40.92 -12.34 -43.07
CA GLU A 74 40.51 -13.71 -42.83
C GLU A 74 41.58 -14.51 -42.06
N GLN A 75 41.18 -15.38 -41.12
CA GLN A 75 41.49 -16.83 -41.12
C GLN A 75 41.01 -17.51 -39.80
N PRO A 76 40.78 -18.85 -39.82
CA PRO A 76 39.94 -19.54 -38.85
C PRO A 76 40.79 -20.29 -37.83
N GLU A 77 41.02 -19.74 -36.64
CA GLU A 77 41.71 -20.49 -35.58
C GLU A 77 41.13 -20.10 -34.22
N GLU A 78 40.63 -21.14 -33.54
CA GLU A 78 40.42 -21.28 -32.09
C GLU A 78 39.93 -20.01 -31.37
N GLU A 79 38.62 -19.96 -31.06
CA GLU A 79 38.04 -18.89 -30.24
C GLU A 79 38.63 -18.90 -28.83
N ASP A 80 39.78 -18.26 -28.68
CA ASP A 80 40.38 -17.96 -27.39
C ASP A 80 39.33 -17.21 -26.56
N SER A 81 39.00 -17.76 -25.39
CA SER A 81 37.96 -17.22 -24.50
C SER A 81 38.14 -15.72 -24.17
N GLU A 82 39.35 -15.18 -24.37
CA GLU A 82 39.70 -13.77 -24.22
C GLU A 82 39.29 -12.90 -25.41
N SER A 83 39.25 -13.44 -26.63
CA SER A 83 38.82 -12.72 -27.84
C SER A 83 37.31 -12.43 -27.81
N LEU A 84 36.51 -13.40 -27.36
CA LEU A 84 35.07 -13.24 -27.08
C LEU A 84 34.83 -12.15 -26.03
N ALA A 85 35.64 -12.12 -24.97
CA ALA A 85 35.56 -11.09 -23.95
C ALA A 85 35.85 -9.68 -24.49
N LYS A 86 36.85 -9.54 -25.37
CA LYS A 86 37.17 -8.27 -26.06
C LYS A 86 36.05 -7.83 -27.02
N LYS A 87 35.34 -8.78 -27.63
CA LYS A 87 34.17 -8.54 -28.49
C LYS A 87 32.88 -8.21 -27.70
N GLY A 88 32.95 -8.17 -26.36
CA GLY A 88 31.83 -7.81 -25.49
C GLY A 88 30.96 -8.99 -25.06
N PHE A 89 31.36 -10.22 -25.37
CA PHE A 89 30.72 -11.43 -24.86
C PHE A 89 31.32 -11.86 -23.52
N LEU A 90 30.67 -12.80 -22.83
CA LEU A 90 31.27 -13.45 -21.67
C LEU A 90 32.35 -14.44 -22.14
N SER A 91 33.40 -14.65 -21.36
CA SER A 91 34.40 -15.68 -21.64
C SER A 91 33.73 -17.07 -21.67
N GLN A 92 34.21 -17.97 -22.53
CA GLN A 92 33.65 -19.31 -22.69
C GLN A 92 33.49 -20.08 -21.37
N ASN A 93 34.45 -19.93 -20.45
CA ASN A 93 34.41 -20.54 -19.11
C ASN A 93 33.16 -20.15 -18.30
N ILE A 94 32.69 -18.91 -18.44
CA ILE A 94 31.49 -18.39 -17.77
C ILE A 94 30.23 -18.90 -18.48
N ILE A 95 30.24 -18.92 -19.82
CA ILE A 95 29.14 -19.45 -20.63
C ILE A 95 28.89 -20.92 -20.26
N ASP A 96 29.94 -21.73 -20.19
CA ASP A 96 29.87 -23.14 -19.82
C ASP A 96 29.40 -23.35 -18.38
N PHE A 97 29.86 -22.51 -17.44
CA PHE A 97 29.41 -22.54 -16.05
C PHE A 97 27.90 -22.25 -15.94
N LEU A 98 27.42 -21.25 -16.69
CA LEU A 98 26.00 -20.90 -16.73
C LEU A 98 25.16 -21.99 -17.42
N ALA A 99 25.65 -22.56 -18.52
CA ALA A 99 24.98 -23.66 -19.23
C ALA A 99 24.83 -24.91 -18.34
N LYS A 100 25.87 -25.27 -17.57
CA LYS A 100 25.81 -26.36 -16.59
C LYS A 100 24.82 -26.06 -15.46
N GLY A 101 24.75 -24.81 -15.00
CA GLY A 101 23.83 -24.39 -13.94
C GLY A 101 22.36 -24.33 -14.38
N GLN A 102 22.08 -23.93 -15.62
CA GLN A 102 20.72 -23.80 -16.14
C GLN A 102 20.04 -25.16 -16.39
N LYS A 103 20.79 -26.18 -16.84
CA LYS A 103 20.24 -27.54 -16.99
C LYS A 103 19.63 -28.11 -15.70
N LYS A 104 20.01 -27.61 -14.51
CA LYS A 104 19.50 -28.07 -13.22
C LYS A 104 18.16 -27.41 -12.81
N LYS A 105 17.69 -26.36 -13.49
CA LYS A 105 16.50 -25.58 -13.08
C LYS A 105 15.41 -25.41 -14.14
N PHE A 106 15.64 -25.79 -15.39
CA PHE A 106 14.66 -25.63 -16.48
C PHE A 106 13.78 -26.86 -16.77
N ALA A 107 13.93 -27.97 -16.03
CA ALA A 107 13.06 -29.14 -16.18
C ALA A 107 11.65 -28.98 -15.57
N SER A 108 11.13 -27.77 -15.41
CA SER A 108 9.77 -27.54 -14.90
C SER A 108 8.92 -26.59 -15.73
N ASP A 109 9.42 -26.07 -16.86
CA ASP A 109 8.61 -25.19 -17.73
C ASP A 109 9.12 -25.16 -19.18
N SER A 110 9.39 -26.34 -19.78
CA SER A 110 9.61 -26.46 -21.22
C SER A 110 8.36 -27.07 -21.85
N GLU A 111 7.58 -26.22 -22.51
CA GLU A 111 6.47 -26.59 -23.39
C GLU A 111 7.07 -27.20 -24.67
N GLU A 112 7.43 -28.48 -24.63
CA GLU A 112 7.54 -29.31 -25.82
C GLU A 112 6.30 -30.21 -25.87
N GLU A 113 5.56 -30.06 -26.96
CA GLU A 113 4.35 -30.81 -27.28
C GLU A 113 4.73 -32.26 -27.61
N GLU A 114 4.80 -33.11 -26.59
CA GLU A 114 4.66 -34.55 -26.77
C GLU A 114 3.52 -35.09 -25.91
N VAL A 115 2.52 -35.62 -26.61
CA VAL A 115 1.34 -36.30 -26.08
C VAL A 115 1.77 -37.43 -25.13
N LYS A 116 1.41 -37.32 -23.85
CA LYS A 116 0.82 -38.42 -23.03
C LYS A 116 0.46 -37.99 -21.60
N GLU A 117 -0.80 -38.28 -21.30
CA GLU A 117 -1.45 -38.47 -19.99
C GLU A 117 -1.72 -37.24 -19.11
N GLU A 118 -3.03 -36.95 -18.96
CA GLU A 118 -3.58 -35.96 -18.05
C GLU A 118 -3.28 -36.32 -16.59
N ILE A 119 -2.18 -35.80 -16.06
CA ILE A 119 -1.90 -35.87 -14.62
C ILE A 119 -2.85 -34.87 -13.92
N PRO A 120 -3.64 -35.29 -12.91
CA PRO A 120 -4.54 -34.38 -12.22
C PRO A 120 -3.72 -33.30 -11.49
N ARG A 121 -3.96 -32.04 -11.84
CA ARG A 121 -3.33 -30.87 -11.23
C ARG A 121 -3.58 -30.88 -9.72
N LYS A 122 -2.57 -31.21 -8.91
CA LYS A 122 -2.63 -31.11 -7.45
C LYS A 122 -2.81 -29.63 -7.09
N LYS A 123 -3.95 -29.30 -6.47
CA LYS A 123 -4.17 -27.98 -5.86
C LYS A 123 -3.14 -27.80 -4.75
N LYS A 124 -2.50 -26.62 -4.68
CA LYS A 124 -1.63 -26.28 -3.55
C LYS A 124 -2.47 -26.37 -2.27
N GLU A 125 -2.00 -27.18 -1.31
CA GLU A 125 -2.52 -27.12 0.04
C GLU A 125 -2.33 -25.68 0.54
N LYS A 126 -3.41 -25.06 0.99
CA LYS A 126 -3.30 -23.77 1.67
C LYS A 126 -2.47 -24.06 2.92
N SER A 127 -1.26 -23.52 3.00
CA SER A 127 -0.61 -23.41 4.30
C SER A 127 -1.61 -22.71 5.22
N SER A 128 -1.82 -23.26 6.42
CA SER A 128 -2.66 -22.66 7.45
C SER A 128 -2.05 -21.33 7.89
N GLY A 129 -2.23 -20.30 7.06
CA GLY A 129 -1.81 -18.94 7.31
C GLY A 129 -2.72 -18.31 8.35
N ILE A 130 -2.09 -17.58 9.28
CA ILE A 130 -2.63 -16.78 10.39
C ILE A 130 -3.86 -17.42 11.05
N GLU A 131 -3.61 -18.06 12.20
CA GLU A 131 -4.64 -18.52 13.13
C GLU A 131 -5.75 -17.48 13.24
N THR A 132 -6.98 -17.88 12.91
CA THR A 132 -8.13 -16.98 12.98
C THR A 132 -8.39 -16.64 14.42
N VAL A 133 -7.87 -15.50 14.88
CA VAL A 133 -8.09 -14.99 16.23
C VAL A 133 -9.56 -14.59 16.34
N ILE A 134 -10.28 -15.23 17.26
CA ILE A 134 -11.68 -14.90 17.52
C ILE A 134 -11.71 -13.50 18.14
N TYR A 135 -12.47 -12.56 17.56
CA TYR A 135 -12.52 -11.17 18.02
C TYR A 135 -12.89 -11.01 19.51
N ARG A 136 -13.60 -11.99 20.09
CA ARG A 136 -13.95 -12.04 21.52
C ARG A 136 -12.75 -12.30 22.45
N GLU A 137 -11.66 -12.87 21.93
CA GLU A 137 -10.44 -13.19 22.69
C GLU A 137 -9.46 -12.00 22.71
N ILE A 138 -9.65 -11.02 21.83
CA ILE A 138 -8.82 -9.82 21.79
C ILE A 138 -9.29 -8.87 22.90
N PRO A 139 -8.47 -8.59 23.93
CA PRO A 139 -8.84 -7.65 24.97
C PRO A 139 -9.01 -6.25 24.36
N PRO A 140 -9.97 -5.44 24.85
CA PRO A 140 -10.14 -4.08 24.38
C PRO A 140 -8.84 -3.30 24.59
N PRO A 141 -8.43 -2.46 23.62
CA PRO A 141 -7.20 -1.69 23.74
C PRO A 141 -7.28 -0.75 24.95
N ALA A 142 -6.17 -0.61 25.67
CA ALA A 142 -6.03 0.21 26.89
C ALA A 142 -6.25 1.72 26.66
N CYS A 143 -6.62 2.15 25.45
CA CYS A 143 -6.93 3.54 25.14
C CYS A 143 -8.25 4.04 25.76
N THR A 144 -9.12 3.14 26.24
CA THR A 144 -10.35 3.51 26.95
C THR A 144 -10.08 4.03 28.37
N GLU A 145 -9.06 3.50 29.05
CA GLU A 145 -8.65 3.95 30.38
C GLU A 145 -8.19 5.41 30.33
N GLY A 146 -7.35 5.75 29.34
CA GLY A 146 -6.84 7.10 29.13
C GLY A 146 -7.93 8.14 28.86
N ALA A 147 -8.98 7.81 28.11
CA ALA A 147 -10.04 8.76 27.78
C ALA A 147 -10.90 9.14 28.99
N SER A 148 -11.26 8.15 29.82
CA SER A 148 -12.06 8.38 31.02
C SER A 148 -11.26 9.18 32.07
N ASP A 149 -9.98 8.86 32.24
CA ASP A 149 -9.11 9.53 33.20
C ASP A 149 -8.71 10.92 32.73
N PHE A 150 -8.51 11.12 31.43
CA PHE A 150 -8.36 12.45 30.83
C PHE A 150 -9.60 13.32 31.06
N LEU A 151 -10.80 12.76 30.89
CA LEU A 151 -12.05 13.48 31.16
C LEU A 151 -12.19 13.82 32.65
N LYS A 152 -11.86 12.90 33.56
CA LYS A 152 -11.84 13.16 35.02
C LYS A 152 -10.86 14.27 35.38
N LYS A 153 -9.63 14.21 34.87
CA LYS A 153 -8.61 15.26 35.08
C LYS A 153 -9.08 16.61 34.56
N ARG A 154 -9.63 16.67 33.35
CA ARG A 154 -10.19 17.90 32.77
C ARG A 154 -11.38 18.42 33.58
N LYS A 155 -12.27 17.54 34.04
CA LYS A 155 -13.41 17.90 34.90
C LYS A 155 -12.97 18.43 36.28
N ALA A 156 -11.88 17.91 36.83
CA ALA A 156 -11.33 18.37 38.11
C ALA A 156 -10.53 19.68 37.98
N GLN A 157 -9.87 19.91 36.83
CA GLN A 157 -9.06 21.10 36.60
C GLN A 157 -9.89 22.37 36.30
N VAL A 158 -11.10 22.20 35.73
CA VAL A 158 -11.97 23.34 35.43
C VAL A 158 -12.92 23.58 36.61
N PRO A 159 -12.81 24.71 37.34
CA PRO A 159 -13.79 25.06 38.36
C PRO A 159 -15.14 25.27 37.67
N ARG A 160 -16.01 24.27 37.75
CA ARG A 160 -17.40 24.41 37.31
C ARG A 160 -18.14 25.20 38.38
N SER A 161 -18.83 26.25 37.98
CA SER A 161 -19.94 26.77 38.77
C SER A 161 -20.90 25.61 39.00
N SER A 162 -20.97 25.13 40.24
CA SER A 162 -21.93 24.12 40.62
C SER A 162 -23.29 24.81 40.66
N SER A 163 -24.00 24.85 39.52
CA SER A 163 -25.45 25.04 39.57
C SER A 163 -26.01 23.77 40.17
N VAL A 164 -26.04 23.77 41.50
CA VAL A 164 -26.51 22.65 42.30
C VAL A 164 -28.00 22.48 42.00
N LEU A 165 -28.36 21.59 41.08
CA LEU A 165 -29.67 20.97 41.13
C LEU A 165 -29.70 20.10 42.39
N LYS A 166 -30.09 20.71 43.52
CA LYS A 166 -30.21 20.08 44.85
C LYS A 166 -31.25 18.94 44.90
N LYS A 167 -31.76 18.46 43.76
CA LYS A 167 -32.86 17.49 43.66
C LYS A 167 -32.76 16.53 42.47
N SER A 168 -31.57 15.96 42.18
CA SER A 168 -31.46 14.92 41.15
C SER A 168 -32.02 13.54 41.57
N GLY A 169 -32.36 13.35 42.86
CA GLY A 169 -32.89 12.10 43.40
C GLY A 169 -34.41 12.04 43.61
N GLN A 170 -35.18 13.06 43.19
CA GLN A 170 -36.64 13.12 43.41
C GLN A 170 -37.46 12.89 42.13
N ALA A 171 -36.97 12.05 41.23
CA ALA A 171 -37.75 11.54 40.11
C ALA A 171 -37.68 10.01 40.16
N VAL A 172 -38.85 9.36 40.16
CA VAL A 172 -39.12 7.91 40.26
C VAL A 172 -39.47 7.42 41.68
N THR A 173 -40.68 7.77 42.14
CA THR A 173 -41.52 6.91 43.02
C THR A 173 -43.00 7.06 42.63
N GLY A 174 -43.32 6.84 41.35
CA GLY A 174 -44.69 6.98 40.83
C GLY A 174 -45.32 5.71 40.27
N ALA A 175 -44.58 4.60 40.13
CA ALA A 175 -45.05 3.46 39.34
C ALA A 175 -44.59 2.07 39.84
N ALA A 176 -44.35 1.88 41.14
CA ALA A 176 -43.86 0.60 41.67
C ALA A 176 -44.42 0.17 43.03
N LEU A 177 -45.65 0.56 43.39
CA LEU A 177 -46.39 -0.02 44.52
C LEU A 177 -47.87 -0.27 44.16
N ALA A 178 -48.12 -0.81 42.97
CA ALA A 178 -49.32 -1.61 42.72
C ALA A 178 -48.92 -3.08 42.89
N ASN A 179 -49.70 -3.84 43.65
CA ASN A 179 -49.48 -5.25 44.01
C ASN A 179 -48.63 -5.48 45.27
N LYS A 180 -49.25 -5.32 46.44
CA LYS A 180 -49.26 -6.31 47.54
C LYS A 180 -50.12 -5.82 48.70
N ARG A 181 -51.07 -6.68 49.12
CA ARG A 181 -51.81 -6.69 50.40
C ARG A 181 -53.19 -6.00 50.42
N LEU A 182 -54.15 -6.62 49.76
CA LEU A 182 -55.54 -6.69 50.23
C LEU A 182 -55.81 -8.14 50.68
N GLN A 183 -55.35 -8.46 51.89
CA GLN A 183 -55.72 -9.62 52.68
C GLN A 183 -55.48 -9.21 54.14
N ARG A 184 -56.54 -8.75 54.83
CA ARG A 184 -56.75 -8.70 56.30
C ARG A 184 -57.82 -7.67 56.68
N LYS A 185 -59.09 -8.10 56.66
CA LYS A 185 -59.99 -8.20 57.82
C LYS A 185 -61.36 -8.64 57.34
#